data_AF-A0A194XH94-F1
#
_entry.id   AF-A0A194XH94-F1
#
_cell.length_a   1.000
_cell.length_b   1.000
_cell.length_c   1.000
_cell.angle_alpha   90.00
_cell.angle_beta   90.00
_cell.angle_gamma   90.00
#
_symmetry.space_group_name_H-M   'P 1'
#
loop_
_entity.id
_entity.type
_entity.pdbx_description
1 polymer ?
#
loop_
_entity_poly.entity_id
_entity_poly.type
_entity_poly.pdbx_seq_one_letter_code
_entity_poly.pdbx_strand_id
1 'polypeptide(L)'
;MDTKTGSSSSTDATMPPSEFTLFPQLPLELRLKVWGFALTEPRIVKISCKKGFTDIGRRITEYFICHNPTHPILHVNQEARFEGLTTYSYVPFFQTTSSDRYTYINFDYDIIRCPASVLEYLGPAEIKAMRKMVLEVGDAAYFGHFHMDTIVRMKNLEELELLSEHGLVYGWDKNRDVLVERLTNDFQGARFEDPGWRCPRVSIVNIKTGGVAGVIEGGPLLEGWKIGDDYPEDLV
;
A
#
# COMPACT_ATOMS: atom_id res chain seq x y z
N MET A 1 -36.12 -69.77 -4.05
CA MET A 1 -34.79 -69.56 -3.43
C MET A 1 -33.82 -69.16 -4.53
N ASP A 2 -34.02 -68.03 -5.21
CA ASP A 2 -33.99 -66.62 -4.74
C ASP A 2 -32.64 -66.19 -4.18
N THR A 3 -31.84 -65.54 -5.04
CA THR A 3 -30.94 -64.39 -4.79
C THR A 3 -30.49 -63.92 -6.18
N LYS A 4 -31.13 -62.96 -6.86
CA LYS A 4 -31.34 -61.52 -6.60
C LYS A 4 -30.05 -60.68 -6.62
N THR A 5 -29.73 -60.21 -7.83
CA THR A 5 -29.34 -58.85 -8.23
C THR A 5 -28.65 -57.92 -7.21
N GLY A 6 -27.49 -57.42 -7.64
CA GLY A 6 -27.25 -55.98 -7.83
C GLY A 6 -26.66 -55.19 -6.66
N SER A 7 -25.49 -54.60 -6.88
CA SER A 7 -25.34 -53.13 -6.97
C SER A 7 -23.85 -52.78 -6.99
N SER A 8 -23.32 -52.55 -8.19
CA SER A 8 -22.07 -51.83 -8.38
C SER A 8 -22.36 -50.34 -8.15
N SER A 9 -22.04 -49.83 -6.96
CA SER A 9 -22.01 -48.40 -6.69
C SER A 9 -20.75 -47.78 -7.33
N SER A 10 -20.87 -47.37 -8.59
CA SER A 10 -19.89 -46.48 -9.23
C SER A 10 -20.11 -45.07 -8.71
N THR A 11 -19.41 -44.71 -7.63
CA THR A 11 -19.16 -43.31 -7.26
C THR A 11 -18.25 -42.71 -8.32
N ASP A 12 -18.87 -42.06 -9.31
CA ASP A 12 -18.19 -41.29 -10.33
C ASP A 12 -17.67 -40.01 -9.67
N ALA A 13 -16.41 -40.04 -9.25
CA ALA A 13 -15.72 -38.89 -8.68
C ALA A 13 -15.49 -37.88 -9.81
N THR A 14 -16.46 -36.98 -10.00
CA THR A 14 -16.42 -35.95 -11.03
C THR A 14 -15.22 -35.04 -10.75
N MET A 15 -14.16 -35.15 -11.55
CA MET A 15 -13.02 -34.24 -11.47
C MET A 15 -13.54 -32.81 -11.67
N PRO A 16 -13.01 -31.83 -10.92
CA PRO A 16 -13.43 -30.45 -11.08
C PRO A 16 -13.20 -30.02 -12.54
N PRO A 17 -14.17 -29.32 -13.16
CA PRO A 17 -14.02 -28.87 -14.54
C PRO A 17 -12.79 -27.96 -14.65
N SER A 18 -11.98 -28.20 -15.68
CA SER A 18 -10.74 -27.43 -15.94
C SER A 18 -11.02 -26.02 -16.47
N GLU A 19 -12.25 -25.75 -16.91
CA GLU A 19 -12.66 -24.50 -17.53
C GLU A 19 -14.02 -24.03 -17.00
N PHE A 20 -14.16 -22.72 -16.80
CA PHE A 20 -15.40 -22.08 -16.40
C PHE A 20 -16.07 -21.41 -17.61
N THR A 21 -17.05 -22.09 -18.22
CA THR A 21 -17.66 -21.67 -19.50
C THR A 21 -18.93 -20.84 -19.36
N LEU A 22 -19.42 -20.62 -18.13
CA LEU A 22 -20.68 -19.89 -17.88
C LEU A 22 -20.49 -18.37 -17.85
N PHE A 23 -19.29 -17.88 -17.51
CA PHE A 23 -19.05 -16.44 -17.43
C PHE A 23 -19.36 -15.70 -18.73
N PRO A 24 -18.93 -16.18 -19.92
CA PRO A 24 -19.23 -15.50 -21.18
C PRO A 24 -20.72 -15.50 -21.56
N GLN A 25 -21.53 -16.36 -20.94
CA GLN A 25 -22.98 -16.42 -21.19
C GLN A 25 -23.75 -15.34 -20.41
N LEU A 26 -23.10 -14.66 -19.47
CA LEU A 26 -23.70 -13.55 -18.76
C LEU A 26 -23.89 -12.34 -19.69
N PRO A 27 -25.02 -11.61 -19.57
CA PRO A 27 -25.17 -10.29 -20.17
C PRO A 27 -23.97 -9.40 -19.89
N LEU A 28 -23.62 -8.56 -20.87
CA LEU A 28 -22.44 -7.70 -20.80
C LEU A 28 -22.43 -6.85 -19.53
N GLU A 29 -23.58 -6.30 -19.14
CA GLU A 29 -23.72 -5.46 -17.95
C GLU A 29 -23.36 -6.21 -16.67
N LEU A 30 -23.69 -7.51 -16.59
CA LEU A 30 -23.34 -8.33 -15.43
C LEU A 30 -21.84 -8.66 -15.42
N ARG A 31 -21.24 -8.96 -16.57
CA ARG A 31 -19.79 -9.20 -16.67
C ARG A 31 -18.99 -7.97 -16.24
N LEU A 32 -19.35 -6.79 -16.75
CA LEU A 32 -18.71 -5.53 -16.40
C LEU A 32 -18.86 -5.21 -14.91
N LYS A 33 -20.02 -5.48 -14.31
CA LYS A 33 -20.20 -5.35 -12.86
C LYS A 33 -19.29 -6.29 -12.08
N VAL A 34 -19.17 -7.55 -12.50
CA VAL A 34 -18.28 -8.52 -11.84
C VAL A 34 -16.83 -8.04 -11.91
N TRP A 35 -16.36 -7.59 -13.07
CA TRP A 35 -15.02 -7.01 -13.18
C TRP A 35 -14.83 -5.78 -12.32
N GLY A 36 -15.84 -4.91 -12.24
CA GLY A 36 -15.81 -3.76 -11.36
C GLY A 36 -15.62 -4.13 -9.90
N PHE A 37 -16.38 -5.07 -9.38
CA PHE A 37 -16.17 -5.53 -8.00
C PHE A 37 -14.78 -6.16 -7.82
N ALA A 38 -14.34 -6.99 -8.76
CA ALA A 38 -13.08 -7.70 -8.64
C ALA A 38 -11.83 -6.81 -8.78
N LEU A 39 -11.93 -5.68 -9.49
CA LEU A 39 -10.82 -4.73 -9.72
C LEU A 39 -10.75 -3.62 -8.67
N THR A 40 -11.83 -3.38 -7.93
CA THR A 40 -11.93 -2.32 -6.90
C THR A 40 -11.82 -2.84 -5.47
N GLU A 41 -11.77 -4.16 -5.29
CA GLU A 41 -11.53 -4.77 -3.99
C GLU A 41 -10.14 -4.35 -3.45
N PRO A 42 -10.06 -3.70 -2.28
CA PRO A 42 -8.79 -3.26 -1.73
C PRO A 42 -7.85 -4.44 -1.47
N ARG A 43 -6.59 -4.30 -1.87
CA ARG A 43 -5.55 -5.29 -1.59
C ARG A 43 -4.26 -4.64 -1.12
N ILE A 44 -3.48 -5.40 -0.35
CA ILE A 44 -2.16 -4.99 0.12
C ILE A 44 -1.10 -5.49 -0.86
N VAL A 45 -0.40 -4.55 -1.51
CA VAL A 45 0.73 -4.82 -2.41
C VAL A 45 2.03 -4.59 -1.65
N LYS A 46 2.75 -5.68 -1.36
CA LYS A 46 4.00 -5.69 -0.60
C LYS A 46 5.18 -5.42 -1.52
N ILE A 47 5.86 -4.31 -1.27
CA ILE A 47 7.00 -3.85 -2.06
C ILE A 47 8.26 -3.80 -1.19
N SER A 48 9.37 -4.33 -1.72
CA SER A 48 10.72 -4.06 -1.23
C SER A 48 11.61 -3.65 -2.38
N CYS A 49 12.84 -3.22 -2.11
CA CYS A 49 13.81 -2.89 -3.16
C CYS A 49 15.14 -3.60 -2.94
N LYS A 50 15.80 -3.95 -4.05
CA LYS A 50 17.21 -4.34 -4.02
C LYS A 50 18.06 -3.09 -4.15
N LYS A 51 18.84 -2.83 -3.11
CA LYS A 51 19.76 -1.69 -3.03
C LYS A 51 21.04 -2.04 -3.78
N GLY A 52 21.58 -1.07 -4.51
CA GLY A 52 22.85 -1.16 -5.20
C GLY A 52 23.66 0.12 -5.03
N PHE A 53 24.84 0.12 -5.63
CA PHE A 53 25.72 1.27 -5.70
C PHE A 53 26.13 1.50 -7.15
N THR A 54 26.23 2.76 -7.57
CA THR A 54 26.90 3.10 -8.82
C THR A 54 28.41 3.00 -8.65
N ASP A 55 29.14 2.99 -9.77
CA ASP A 55 30.61 3.01 -9.79
C ASP A 55 31.23 4.21 -9.04
N ILE A 56 30.44 5.27 -8.87
CA ILE A 56 30.78 6.50 -8.15
C ILE A 56 30.38 6.45 -6.66
N GLY A 57 29.96 5.29 -6.16
CA GLY A 57 29.56 5.07 -4.76
C GLY A 57 28.19 5.64 -4.38
N ARG A 58 27.36 6.07 -5.34
CA ARG A 58 26.01 6.58 -5.04
C ARG A 58 25.05 5.42 -4.84
N ARG A 59 24.24 5.48 -3.78
CA ARG A 59 23.17 4.51 -3.53
C ARG A 59 22.10 4.61 -4.61
N ILE A 60 21.69 3.46 -5.15
CA ILE A 60 20.61 3.34 -6.13
C ILE A 60 19.70 2.18 -5.74
N THR A 61 18.51 2.15 -6.32
CA THR A 61 17.70 0.93 -6.37
C THR A 61 17.92 0.25 -7.70
N GLU A 62 18.42 -0.99 -7.66
CA GLU A 62 18.62 -1.80 -8.87
C GLU A 62 17.27 -2.23 -9.46
N TYR A 63 16.34 -2.63 -8.59
CA TYR A 63 14.96 -2.94 -8.94
C TYR A 63 14.09 -3.03 -7.69
N PHE A 64 12.79 -2.80 -7.89
CA PHE A 64 11.78 -3.13 -6.90
C PHE A 64 11.33 -4.59 -7.02
N ILE A 65 10.90 -5.15 -5.89
CA ILE A 65 10.40 -6.50 -5.76
C ILE A 65 8.97 -6.38 -5.23
N CYS A 66 8.02 -6.84 -6.02
CA CYS A 66 6.67 -7.10 -5.56
C CYS A 66 6.59 -8.55 -5.08
N HIS A 67 6.15 -8.74 -3.84
CA HIS A 67 5.98 -10.08 -3.25
C HIS A 67 4.61 -10.68 -3.56
N ASN A 68 3.69 -9.86 -4.07
CA ASN A 68 2.39 -10.33 -4.52
C ASN A 68 2.49 -10.75 -6.00
N PRO A 69 1.72 -11.77 -6.41
CA PRO A 69 1.51 -11.99 -7.83
C PRO A 69 0.79 -10.78 -8.45
N THR A 70 0.95 -10.61 -9.77
CA THR A 70 0.17 -9.64 -10.54
C THR A 70 -1.33 -9.82 -10.25
N HIS A 71 -2.10 -8.73 -10.30
CA HIS A 71 -3.53 -8.76 -10.05
C HIS A 71 -4.19 -9.90 -10.85
N PRO A 72 -4.83 -10.89 -10.20
CA PRO A 72 -5.31 -12.09 -10.89
C PRO A 72 -6.21 -11.78 -12.09
N ILE A 73 -7.06 -10.76 -11.96
CA ILE A 73 -7.98 -10.30 -13.03
C ILE A 73 -7.24 -9.92 -14.33
N LEU A 74 -6.01 -9.40 -14.27
CA LEU A 74 -5.22 -9.06 -15.46
C LEU A 74 -4.73 -10.31 -16.23
N HIS A 75 -4.86 -11.49 -15.63
CA HIS A 75 -4.48 -12.78 -16.21
C HIS A 75 -5.67 -13.67 -16.58
N VAL A 76 -6.91 -13.31 -16.21
CA VAL A 76 -8.08 -14.17 -16.43
C VAL A 76 -8.39 -14.31 -17.93
N ASN A 77 -8.66 -13.21 -18.62
CA ASN A 77 -8.95 -13.20 -20.05
C ASN A 77 -8.71 -11.80 -20.65
N GLN A 78 -8.97 -11.62 -21.96
CA GLN A 78 -8.74 -10.36 -22.65
C GLN A 78 -9.68 -9.24 -22.19
N GLU A 79 -10.95 -9.56 -21.92
CA GLU A 79 -11.95 -8.60 -21.44
C GLU A 79 -11.60 -8.05 -20.06
N ALA A 80 -11.30 -8.94 -19.12
CA ALA A 80 -10.86 -8.60 -17.77
C ALA A 80 -9.59 -7.73 -17.76
N ARG A 81 -8.64 -8.03 -18.65
CA ARG A 81 -7.43 -7.22 -18.82
C ARG A 81 -7.75 -5.85 -19.39
N PHE A 82 -8.62 -5.78 -20.40
CA PHE A 82 -9.04 -4.50 -20.98
C PHE A 82 -9.73 -3.62 -19.93
N GLU A 83 -10.66 -4.18 -19.15
CA GLU A 83 -11.32 -3.47 -18.05
C GLU A 83 -10.32 -2.99 -17.00
N GLY A 84 -9.38 -3.85 -16.59
CA GLY A 84 -8.35 -3.48 -15.61
C GLY A 84 -7.45 -2.33 -16.07
N LEU A 85 -6.94 -2.39 -17.30
CA LEU A 85 -5.98 -1.41 -17.80
C LEU A 85 -6.64 -0.11 -18.27
N THR A 86 -7.82 -0.19 -18.89
CA THR A 86 -8.49 0.97 -19.51
C THR A 86 -9.53 1.58 -18.58
N THR A 87 -10.47 0.79 -18.06
CA THR A 87 -11.58 1.31 -17.24
C THR A 87 -11.12 1.61 -15.82
N TYR A 88 -10.37 0.70 -15.21
CA TYR A 88 -9.90 0.81 -13.82
C TYR A 88 -8.45 1.28 -13.71
N SER A 89 -7.85 1.80 -14.78
CA SER A 89 -6.57 2.53 -14.76
C SER A 89 -5.42 1.84 -14.00
N TYR A 90 -5.33 0.51 -14.06
CA TYR A 90 -4.13 -0.19 -13.57
C TYR A 90 -2.95 0.12 -14.49
N VAL A 91 -1.90 0.71 -13.93
CA VAL A 91 -0.73 1.17 -14.69
C VAL A 91 0.56 0.60 -14.09
N PRO A 92 1.62 0.43 -14.90
CA PRO A 92 2.91 -0.05 -14.40
C PRO A 92 3.60 1.02 -13.55
N PHE A 93 4.00 0.64 -12.34
CA PHE A 93 4.82 1.44 -11.42
C PHE A 93 6.07 0.67 -10.98
N PHE A 94 6.97 1.38 -10.27
CA PHE A 94 8.20 0.81 -9.70
C PHE A 94 9.24 0.38 -10.74
N GLN A 95 9.24 1.04 -11.89
CA GLN A 95 10.32 0.91 -12.87
C GLN A 95 11.54 1.68 -12.41
N THR A 96 12.72 1.18 -12.78
CA THR A 96 13.99 1.84 -12.44
C THR A 96 14.82 1.99 -13.69
N THR A 97 15.80 2.89 -13.67
CA THR A 97 16.75 3.02 -14.78
C THR A 97 17.59 1.76 -15.01
N SER A 98 17.73 0.92 -13.98
CA SER A 98 18.51 -0.32 -14.03
C SER A 98 17.68 -1.58 -14.33
N SER A 99 16.34 -1.48 -14.34
CA SER A 99 15.47 -2.63 -14.56
C SER A 99 14.08 -2.24 -15.04
N ASP A 100 13.61 -2.92 -16.09
CA ASP A 100 12.27 -2.81 -16.66
C ASP A 100 11.20 -3.56 -15.86
N ARG A 101 11.52 -4.08 -14.66
CA ARG A 101 10.52 -4.71 -13.79
C ARG A 101 9.51 -3.66 -13.35
N TYR A 102 8.24 -4.03 -13.41
CA TYR A 102 7.13 -3.18 -12.97
C TYR A 102 6.06 -4.01 -12.27
N THR A 103 5.17 -3.33 -11.56
CA THR A 103 3.95 -3.91 -10.99
C THR A 103 2.76 -3.09 -11.43
N TYR A 104 1.69 -3.74 -11.88
CA TYR A 104 0.42 -3.08 -12.16
C TYR A 104 -0.28 -2.70 -10.85
N ILE A 105 -0.52 -1.40 -10.69
CA ILE A 105 -1.06 -0.81 -9.47
C ILE A 105 -2.14 0.18 -9.83
N ASN A 106 -3.18 0.21 -9.01
CA ASN A 106 -4.10 1.32 -8.94
C ASN A 106 -4.09 1.88 -7.51
N PHE A 107 -3.54 3.09 -7.31
CA PHE A 107 -3.42 3.71 -5.99
C PHE A 107 -4.73 4.15 -5.34
N ASP A 108 -5.86 4.12 -6.07
CA ASP A 108 -7.19 4.38 -5.49
C ASP A 108 -7.69 3.19 -4.66
N TYR A 109 -7.29 1.96 -5.04
CA TYR A 109 -7.76 0.72 -4.41
C TYR A 109 -6.63 -0.06 -3.72
N ASP A 110 -5.41 -0.01 -4.26
CA ASP A 110 -4.25 -0.71 -3.73
C ASP A 110 -3.62 0.04 -2.56
N ILE A 111 -3.29 -0.71 -1.51
CA ILE A 111 -2.55 -0.22 -0.35
C ILE A 111 -1.10 -0.72 -0.47
N ILE A 112 -0.14 0.20 -0.52
CA ILE A 112 1.27 -0.19 -0.61
C ILE A 112 1.82 -0.49 0.77
N ARG A 113 2.37 -1.69 0.96
CA ARG A 113 3.09 -2.06 2.18
C ARG A 113 4.57 -2.21 1.90
N CYS A 114 5.42 -1.49 2.63
CA CYS A 114 6.87 -1.60 2.45
C CYS A 114 7.65 -1.25 3.74
N PRO A 115 8.91 -1.70 3.85
CA PRO A 115 9.81 -1.19 4.87
C PRO A 115 10.05 0.32 4.71
N ALA A 116 10.14 1.06 5.81
CA ALA A 116 10.36 2.52 5.78
C ALA A 116 11.61 2.92 4.95
N SER A 117 12.64 2.07 4.92
CA SER A 117 13.85 2.30 4.10
C SER A 117 13.62 2.30 2.59
N VAL A 118 12.45 1.87 2.11
CA VAL A 118 12.07 1.94 0.68
C VAL A 118 11.71 3.38 0.28
N LEU A 119 11.26 4.21 1.22
CA LEU A 119 10.86 5.60 0.95
C LEU A 119 11.95 6.43 0.27
N GLU A 120 13.22 6.21 0.66
CA GLU A 120 14.39 6.91 0.10
C GLU A 120 14.58 6.67 -1.40
N TYR A 121 13.92 5.66 -1.96
CA TYR A 121 14.10 5.23 -3.35
C TYR A 121 12.86 5.44 -4.22
N LEU A 122 11.75 5.92 -3.64
CA LEU A 122 10.54 6.18 -4.40
C LEU A 122 10.76 7.32 -5.39
N GLY A 123 10.33 7.11 -6.63
CA GLY A 123 10.37 8.14 -7.66
C GLY A 123 9.29 9.20 -7.45
N PRO A 124 9.39 10.34 -8.16
CA PRO A 124 8.40 11.41 -8.08
C PRO A 124 7.00 10.97 -8.52
N ALA A 125 6.92 10.00 -9.44
CA ALA A 125 5.65 9.45 -9.91
C ALA A 125 4.95 8.66 -8.79
N GLU A 126 5.69 7.76 -8.11
CA GLU A 126 5.17 6.99 -6.97
C GLU A 126 4.77 7.91 -5.82
N ILE A 127 5.63 8.87 -5.45
CA ILE A 127 5.37 9.83 -4.36
C ILE A 127 4.08 10.63 -4.61
N LYS A 128 3.84 11.05 -5.86
CA LYS A 128 2.66 11.84 -6.22
C LYS A 128 1.39 10.99 -6.29
N ALA A 129 1.49 9.73 -6.70
CA ALA A 129 0.31 8.89 -6.93
C ALA A 129 -0.16 8.16 -5.66
N MET A 130 0.71 7.96 -4.68
CA MET A 130 0.41 7.24 -3.43
C MET A 130 -0.76 7.87 -2.65
N ARG A 131 -1.78 7.07 -2.31
CA ARG A 131 -2.92 7.48 -1.46
C ARG A 131 -2.99 6.75 -0.12
N LYS A 132 -2.65 5.47 -0.09
CA LYS A 132 -2.70 4.62 1.11
C LYS A 132 -1.44 3.80 1.26
N MET A 133 -0.86 3.82 2.46
CA MET A 133 0.43 3.17 2.70
C MET A 133 0.53 2.55 4.09
N VAL A 134 1.22 1.41 4.17
CA VAL A 134 1.58 0.71 5.41
C VAL A 134 3.11 0.61 5.47
N LEU A 135 3.73 1.28 6.44
CA LEU A 135 5.17 1.29 6.62
C LEU A 135 5.60 0.39 7.76
N GLU A 136 6.57 -0.48 7.48
CA GLU A 136 7.24 -1.25 8.52
C GLU A 136 8.39 -0.40 9.07
N VAL A 137 8.19 0.14 10.28
CA VAL A 137 9.12 1.03 10.97
C VAL A 137 9.94 0.22 11.95
N GLY A 138 11.24 0.07 11.64
CA GLY A 138 12.18 -0.62 12.53
C GLY A 138 12.61 0.24 13.72
N ASP A 139 12.85 1.53 13.50
CA ASP A 139 13.25 2.48 14.54
C ASP A 139 12.45 3.77 14.43
N ALA A 140 11.51 3.96 15.35
CA ALA A 140 10.67 5.14 15.39
C ALA A 140 11.40 6.38 15.91
N ALA A 141 12.50 6.24 16.65
CA ALA A 141 13.24 7.38 17.18
C ALA A 141 13.84 8.25 16.07
N TYR A 142 14.15 7.64 14.93
CA TYR A 142 14.72 8.31 13.76
C TYR A 142 13.74 8.45 12.59
N PHE A 143 12.48 8.00 12.76
CA PHE A 143 11.48 8.08 11.71
C PHE A 143 11.30 9.52 11.22
N GLY A 144 11.10 10.46 12.17
CA GLY A 144 11.04 11.90 11.91
C GLY A 144 12.14 12.39 10.98
N HIS A 145 13.39 12.13 11.38
CA HIS A 145 14.59 12.62 10.70
C HIS A 145 14.77 12.06 9.27
N PHE A 146 14.50 10.78 9.03
CA PHE A 146 14.79 10.14 7.74
C PHE A 146 13.63 10.10 6.77
N HIS A 147 12.39 10.17 7.25
CA HIS A 147 11.23 9.83 6.43
C HIS A 147 10.21 10.95 6.28
N MET A 148 10.14 11.92 7.22
CA MET A 148 9.11 12.96 7.20
C MET A 148 9.13 13.82 5.94
N ASP A 149 10.31 14.22 5.46
CA ASP A 149 10.44 14.98 4.22
C ASP A 149 9.80 14.25 3.02
N THR A 150 9.94 12.92 2.95
CA THR A 150 9.28 12.13 1.89
C THR A 150 7.78 12.07 2.10
N ILE A 151 7.29 11.91 3.34
CA ILE A 151 5.86 11.88 3.64
C ILE A 151 5.19 13.23 3.34
N VAL A 152 5.84 14.35 3.65
CA VAL A 152 5.34 15.71 3.36
C VAL A 152 5.23 15.95 1.84
N ARG A 153 6.11 15.34 1.04
CA ARG A 153 6.03 15.38 -0.43
C ARG A 153 4.89 14.54 -1.01
N MET A 154 4.38 13.54 -0.29
CA MET A 154 3.26 12.71 -0.75
C MET A 154 1.93 13.47 -0.58
N LYS A 155 1.69 14.47 -1.43
CA LYS A 155 0.54 15.39 -1.30
C LYS A 155 -0.85 14.75 -1.44
N ASN A 156 -0.92 13.53 -1.99
CA ASN A 156 -2.15 12.77 -2.15
C ASN A 156 -2.30 11.64 -1.12
N LEU A 157 -1.36 11.51 -0.16
CA LEU A 157 -1.44 10.49 0.87
C LEU A 157 -2.56 10.83 1.86
N GLU A 158 -3.53 9.94 1.96
CA GLU A 158 -4.72 10.09 2.79
C GLU A 158 -4.61 9.26 4.07
N GLU A 159 -4.08 8.04 3.95
CA GLU A 159 -3.98 7.08 5.05
C GLU A 159 -2.56 6.53 5.15
N LEU A 160 -2.00 6.59 6.35
CA LEU A 160 -0.69 6.05 6.67
C LEU A 160 -0.77 5.16 7.91
N GLU A 161 -0.40 3.89 7.76
CA GLU A 161 -0.27 2.98 8.88
C GLU A 161 1.21 2.73 9.19
N LEU A 162 1.63 2.94 10.43
CA LEU A 162 2.99 2.68 10.89
C LEU A 162 3.00 1.39 11.70
N LEU A 163 3.53 0.32 11.11
CA LEU A 163 3.74 -0.97 11.76
C LEU A 163 5.04 -0.95 12.55
N SER A 164 4.92 -1.26 13.83
CA SER A 164 5.96 -1.08 14.82
C SER A 164 6.22 -2.42 15.54
N GLU A 165 7.43 -2.97 15.42
CA GLU A 165 7.86 -4.16 16.16
C GLU A 165 8.47 -3.80 17.52
N HIS A 166 7.73 -4.04 18.61
CA HIS A 166 8.32 -3.96 19.94
C HIS A 166 9.55 -4.87 20.07
N GLY A 167 10.71 -4.24 20.30
CA GLY A 167 11.84 -4.85 21.02
C GLY A 167 13.07 -5.28 20.23
N LEU A 168 13.43 -4.68 19.08
CA LEU A 168 14.63 -5.09 18.34
C LEU A 168 15.80 -4.10 18.22
N VAL A 169 15.71 -2.80 18.54
CA VAL A 169 16.91 -1.92 18.57
C VAL A 169 16.77 -0.80 19.61
N TYR A 170 17.89 -0.47 20.27
CA TYR A 170 18.12 0.57 21.29
C TYR A 170 17.16 1.78 21.20
N GLY A 171 16.31 1.97 22.22
CA GLY A 171 15.56 3.23 22.40
C GLY A 171 14.05 3.14 22.28
N TRP A 172 13.48 1.96 22.07
CA TRP A 172 12.06 1.73 22.31
C TRP A 172 11.86 1.66 23.81
N ASP A 173 11.68 2.82 24.41
CA ASP A 173 11.27 2.89 25.80
C ASP A 173 10.04 2.00 25.97
N LYS A 174 9.98 1.23 27.07
CA LYS A 174 8.94 0.21 27.29
C LYS A 174 7.53 0.81 27.37
N ASN A 175 7.42 2.12 27.20
CA ASN A 175 6.23 2.91 27.34
C ASN A 175 5.68 3.27 25.95
N ARG A 176 4.59 2.59 25.58
CA ARG A 176 3.78 2.85 24.38
C ARG A 176 3.49 4.34 24.18
N ASP A 177 3.27 5.06 25.28
CA ASP A 177 2.86 6.46 25.28
C ASP A 177 3.97 7.38 24.74
N VAL A 178 5.24 7.10 25.07
CA VAL A 178 6.39 7.92 24.63
C VAL A 178 6.62 7.79 23.13
N LEU A 179 6.39 6.61 22.56
CA LEU A 179 6.49 6.38 21.11
C LEU A 179 5.42 7.16 20.36
N VAL A 180 4.17 7.04 20.81
CA VAL A 180 3.04 7.74 20.19
C VAL A 180 3.28 9.24 20.28
N GLU A 181 3.64 9.75 21.46
CA GLU A 181 3.96 11.17 21.66
C GLU A 181 5.07 11.65 20.73
N ARG A 182 6.15 10.88 20.57
CA ARG A 182 7.26 11.28 19.68
C ARG A 182 6.85 11.35 18.22
N LEU A 183 6.16 10.33 17.71
CA LEU A 183 5.65 10.36 16.34
C LEU A 183 4.63 11.49 16.18
N THR A 184 3.74 11.69 17.15
CA THR A 184 2.81 12.82 17.17
C THR A 184 3.56 14.15 17.07
N ASN A 185 4.65 14.33 17.82
CA ASN A 185 5.48 15.54 17.76
C ASN A 185 6.18 15.71 16.40
N ASP A 186 6.67 14.63 15.78
CA ASP A 186 7.28 14.69 14.43
C ASP A 186 6.24 15.16 13.39
N PHE A 187 5.03 14.60 13.43
CA PHE A 187 3.95 15.00 12.52
C PHE A 187 3.42 16.42 12.80
N GLN A 188 3.31 16.81 14.07
CA GLN A 188 2.92 18.15 14.46
C GLN A 188 3.98 19.17 14.05
N GLY A 189 5.27 18.89 14.27
CA GLY A 189 6.38 19.74 13.83
C GLY A 189 6.32 20.01 12.33
N ALA A 190 6.13 18.96 11.52
CA ALA A 190 5.97 19.13 10.07
C ALA A 190 4.71 19.94 9.68
N ARG A 191 3.62 19.84 10.43
CA ARG A 191 2.43 20.70 10.24
C ARG A 191 2.67 22.14 10.66
N PHE A 192 3.51 22.40 11.66
CA PHE A 192 3.88 23.76 12.02
C PHE A 192 4.82 24.39 10.99
N GLU A 193 5.68 23.61 10.35
CA GLU A 193 6.55 24.09 9.26
C GLU A 193 5.79 24.38 7.95
N ASP A 194 4.78 23.56 7.63
CA ASP A 194 3.86 23.76 6.49
C ASP A 194 2.40 23.62 6.97
N PRO A 195 1.78 24.68 7.52
CA PRO A 195 0.39 24.65 7.99
C PRO A 195 -0.65 24.26 6.93
N GLY A 196 -0.33 24.50 5.66
CA GLY A 196 -1.15 24.12 4.52
C GLY A 196 -0.99 22.66 4.11
N TRP A 197 -0.02 21.94 4.67
CA TRP A 197 0.19 20.53 4.39
C TRP A 197 -1.00 19.70 4.87
N ARG A 198 -1.66 19.04 3.92
CA ARG A 198 -2.67 18.02 4.20
C ARG A 198 -1.99 16.75 4.70
N CYS A 199 -1.79 16.70 6.02
CA CYS A 199 -1.22 15.54 6.68
C CYS A 199 -2.17 14.33 6.55
N PRO A 200 -1.67 13.13 6.22
CA PRO A 200 -2.50 11.92 6.20
C PRO A 200 -3.04 11.61 7.60
N ARG A 201 -4.11 10.82 7.66
CA ARG A 201 -4.52 10.17 8.90
C ARG A 201 -3.53 9.06 9.22
N VAL A 202 -2.85 9.16 10.36
CA VAL A 202 -1.80 8.21 10.75
C VAL A 202 -2.31 7.26 11.83
N SER A 203 -2.17 5.96 11.61
CA SER A 203 -2.46 4.93 12.62
C SER A 203 -1.16 4.23 12.99
N ILE A 204 -0.82 4.23 14.29
CA ILE A 204 0.37 3.54 14.81
C ILE A 204 -0.11 2.19 15.32
N VAL A 205 0.41 1.10 14.75
CA VAL A 205 -0.08 -0.26 15.01
C VAL A 205 1.07 -1.15 15.44
N ASN A 206 0.85 -1.93 16.50
CA ASN A 206 1.81 -2.91 16.98
C ASN A 206 1.76 -4.17 16.09
N ILE A 207 2.89 -4.53 15.48
CA ILE A 207 2.93 -5.64 14.51
C ILE A 207 2.62 -7.02 15.12
N LYS A 208 2.91 -7.23 16.41
CA LYS A 208 2.74 -8.53 17.09
C LYS A 208 1.31 -8.73 17.57
N THR A 209 0.68 -7.67 18.05
CA THR A 209 -0.69 -7.72 18.60
C THR A 209 -1.75 -7.31 17.61
N GLY A 210 -1.39 -6.58 16.54
CA GLY A 210 -2.32 -5.90 15.65
C GLY A 210 -3.08 -4.75 16.32
N GLY A 211 -2.77 -4.43 17.58
CA GLY A 211 -3.46 -3.40 18.33
C GLY A 211 -3.04 -2.00 17.90
N VAL A 212 -4.02 -1.11 17.74
CA VAL A 212 -3.77 0.32 17.49
C VAL A 212 -3.19 0.95 18.75
N ALA A 213 -1.96 1.41 18.65
CA ALA A 213 -1.22 2.07 19.70
C ALA A 213 -1.62 3.54 19.86
N GLY A 214 -1.86 4.23 18.74
CA GLY A 214 -2.25 5.63 18.69
C GLY A 214 -2.75 6.03 17.30
N VAL A 215 -3.47 7.14 17.24
CA VAL A 215 -3.99 7.72 15.99
C VAL A 215 -3.67 9.21 15.97
N ILE A 216 -3.18 9.70 14.85
CA ILE A 216 -3.00 11.12 14.56
C ILE A 216 -4.02 11.47 13.49
N GLU A 217 -4.98 12.33 13.85
CA GLU A 217 -6.02 12.77 12.92
C GLU A 217 -5.40 13.61 11.80
N GLY A 218 -5.78 13.30 10.55
CA GLY A 218 -5.25 13.96 9.35
C GLY A 218 -5.80 15.38 9.14
N GLY A 219 -5.45 15.95 7.98
CA GLY A 219 -5.87 17.29 7.56
C GLY A 219 -4.78 18.36 7.73
N PRO A 220 -5.01 19.55 7.17
CA PRO A 220 -4.13 20.70 7.35
C PRO A 220 -4.31 21.32 8.73
N LEU A 221 -3.28 22.02 9.21
CA LEU A 221 -3.39 22.85 10.41
C LEU A 221 -4.21 24.11 10.10
N LEU A 222 -3.96 24.70 8.93
CA LEU A 222 -4.67 25.87 8.41
C LEU A 222 -5.16 25.58 6.99
N GLU A 223 -6.49 25.53 6.83
CA GLU A 223 -7.10 25.28 5.54
C GLU A 223 -6.78 26.40 4.55
N GLY A 224 -6.13 26.06 3.44
CA GLY A 224 -5.81 27.01 2.38
C GLY A 224 -4.54 27.84 2.57
N TRP A 225 -3.80 27.67 3.67
CA TRP A 225 -2.51 28.33 3.90
C TRP A 225 -1.46 27.92 2.86
N LYS A 226 -0.66 28.87 2.42
CA LYS A 226 0.45 28.66 1.48
C LYS A 226 1.73 29.28 2.02
N ILE A 227 2.85 28.73 1.58
CA ILE A 227 4.18 29.27 1.89
C ILE A 227 4.24 30.74 1.47
N GLY A 228 4.40 31.63 2.46
CA GLY A 228 4.41 33.09 2.28
C GLY A 228 3.20 33.80 2.90
N ASP A 229 2.18 33.07 3.34
CA ASP A 229 1.07 33.62 4.11
C ASP A 229 1.49 33.86 5.57
N ASP A 230 0.95 34.91 6.20
CA ASP A 230 1.21 35.22 7.61
C ASP A 230 0.67 34.11 8.52
N TYR A 231 1.40 33.81 9.61
CA TYR A 231 0.89 32.95 10.67
C TYR A 231 -0.22 33.68 11.42
N PRO A 232 -1.39 33.05 11.65
CA PRO A 232 -2.41 33.60 12.53
C PRO A 232 -1.79 33.87 13.91
N GLU A 233 -2.11 35.02 14.51
CA GLU A 233 -1.60 35.42 15.84
C GLU A 233 -1.93 34.38 16.93
N ASP A 234 -2.94 33.54 16.69
CA ASP A 234 -3.44 32.50 17.60
C ASP A 234 -2.57 31.22 17.66
N LEU A 235 -1.59 31.08 16.75
CA LEU A 235 -0.71 29.91 16.63
C LEU A 235 0.75 30.17 17.07
N VAL A 236 1.06 31.40 17.49
CA VAL A 236 2.40 31.85 17.91
C VAL A 236 2.60 31.72 19.42
#